data_AF-A0A852UJ46-F1
#
_entry.id   AF-A0A852UJ46-F1
#
_cell.length_a   1.000
_cell.length_b   1.000
_cell.length_c   1.000
_cell.angle_alpha   90.00
_cell.angle_beta   90.00
_cell.angle_gamma   90.00
#
_symmetry.space_group_name_H-M   'P 1'
#
loop_
_entity.id
_entity.type
_entity.pdbx_description
1 polymer ?
#
loop_
_entity_poly.entity_id
_entity_poly.type
_entity_poly.pdbx_seq_one_letter_code
_entity_poly.pdbx_strand_id
1 'polypeptide(L)'
;MVTVDERQELYTGIQSLREKQVTKGLSADEEQTLLTLLKQMDEYIEKVHKRQVNYNEEQMKAPIKVAAFRNATFIESPVKQSMVERLLKKEQIVYYDLQVTSWDDVNTFEWSFRFIVEVKKFVEKIGLGSKWSILLPVAMKMSPVDSLDKEEAEWLNLLPDPKWCLAAFNEVDVLEGLAKQHSEEMHECIIWLKEQWEGGYQVYMDFSELRFIQI
;
A
#
# COMPACT_ATOMS: atom_id res chain seq x y z
N MET A 1 13.67 -14.66 -26.87
CA MET A 1 13.08 -15.12 -25.60
C MET A 1 13.16 -13.95 -24.66
N VAL A 2 12.05 -13.52 -24.04
CA VAL A 2 12.12 -12.51 -22.98
C VAL A 2 12.48 -13.27 -21.70
N THR A 3 13.50 -12.84 -20.97
CA THR A 3 14.01 -13.57 -19.79
C THR A 3 13.17 -13.27 -18.54
N VAL A 4 13.30 -14.09 -17.50
CA VAL A 4 12.65 -13.85 -16.19
C VAL A 4 13.09 -12.51 -15.59
N ASP A 5 14.32 -12.08 -15.91
CA ASP A 5 14.91 -10.82 -15.43
C ASP A 5 14.22 -9.59 -16.05
N GLU A 6 13.97 -9.60 -17.37
CA GLU A 6 13.27 -8.48 -18.06
C GLU A 6 11.85 -8.28 -17.53
N ARG A 7 11.15 -9.38 -17.20
CA ARG A 7 9.85 -9.31 -16.54
C ARG A 7 10.00 -8.57 -15.20
N GLN A 8 10.90 -9.04 -14.34
CA GLN A 8 11.08 -8.50 -13.00
C GLN A 8 11.49 -7.02 -13.01
N GLU A 9 12.30 -6.59 -13.98
CA GLU A 9 12.66 -5.18 -14.19
C GLU A 9 11.44 -4.31 -14.55
N LEU A 10 10.62 -4.75 -15.51
CA LEU A 10 9.38 -4.05 -15.87
C LEU A 10 8.44 -3.91 -14.68
N TYR A 11 8.22 -4.99 -13.91
CA TYR A 11 7.40 -4.95 -12.71
C TYR A 11 7.94 -3.95 -11.69
N THR A 12 9.23 -3.99 -11.41
CA THR A 12 9.87 -3.11 -10.41
C THR A 12 9.74 -1.64 -10.83
N GLY A 13 9.95 -1.32 -12.11
CA GLY A 13 9.77 0.03 -12.65
C GLY A 13 8.33 0.53 -12.57
N ILE A 14 7.36 -0.28 -13.01
CA ILE A 14 5.93 0.05 -12.93
C ILE A 14 5.52 0.25 -11.46
N GLN A 15 5.93 -0.66 -10.59
CA GLN A 15 5.65 -0.62 -9.15
C GLN A 15 6.12 0.70 -8.52
N SER A 16 7.39 1.07 -8.73
CA SER A 16 7.95 2.29 -8.16
C SER A 16 7.18 3.54 -8.62
N LEU A 17 6.75 3.56 -9.89
CA LEU A 17 5.96 4.66 -10.42
C LEU A 17 4.52 4.67 -9.88
N ARG A 18 3.89 3.51 -9.67
CA ARG A 18 2.54 3.43 -9.07
C ARG A 18 2.53 3.87 -7.62
N GLU A 19 3.52 3.45 -6.84
CA GLU A 19 3.71 3.92 -5.47
C GLU A 19 3.93 5.44 -5.45
N LYS A 20 4.78 5.95 -6.33
CA LYS A 20 5.02 7.39 -6.44
C LYS A 20 3.76 8.16 -6.88
N GLN A 21 2.98 7.61 -7.79
CA GLN A 21 1.72 8.20 -8.27
C GLN A 21 0.76 8.48 -7.11
N VAL A 22 0.68 7.56 -6.13
CA VAL A 22 -0.18 7.73 -4.96
C VAL A 22 0.49 8.58 -3.89
N THR A 23 1.79 8.48 -3.66
CA THR A 23 2.43 9.19 -2.55
C THR A 23 2.72 10.65 -2.87
N LYS A 24 3.45 10.90 -3.97
CA LYS A 24 3.98 12.24 -4.33
C LYS A 24 3.35 12.81 -5.59
N GLY A 25 2.72 11.96 -6.40
CA GLY A 25 2.37 12.29 -7.78
C GLY A 25 3.56 12.09 -8.73
N LEU A 26 3.23 11.94 -10.01
CA LEU A 26 4.20 11.78 -11.09
C LEU A 26 4.45 13.13 -11.78
N SER A 27 5.68 13.36 -12.22
CA SER A 27 5.95 14.39 -13.22
C SER A 27 5.46 13.94 -14.61
N ALA A 28 5.38 14.87 -15.57
CA ALA A 28 5.00 14.53 -16.95
C ALA A 28 5.92 13.47 -17.58
N ASP A 29 7.24 13.55 -17.32
CA ASP A 29 8.21 12.59 -17.82
C ASP A 29 8.01 11.20 -17.17
N GLU A 30 7.64 11.18 -15.89
CA GLU A 30 7.35 9.94 -15.16
C GLU A 30 6.03 9.31 -15.59
N GLU A 31 5.02 10.12 -15.90
CA GLU A 31 3.77 9.65 -16.52
C GLU A 31 4.07 8.99 -17.88
N GLN A 32 4.87 9.65 -18.72
CA GLN A 32 5.27 9.09 -20.01
C GLN A 32 6.11 7.81 -19.86
N THR A 33 6.98 7.77 -18.85
CA THR A 33 7.77 6.58 -18.51
C THR A 33 6.86 5.43 -18.09
N LEU A 34 5.90 5.69 -17.20
CA LEU A 34 4.92 4.71 -16.76
C LEU A 34 4.12 4.15 -17.93
N LEU A 35 3.61 5.01 -18.82
CA LEU A 35 2.88 4.58 -20.02
C LEU A 35 3.72 3.69 -20.93
N THR A 36 5.02 4.01 -21.07
CA THR A 36 5.95 3.20 -21.87
C THR A 36 6.17 1.82 -21.26
N LEU A 37 6.40 1.74 -19.95
CA LEU A 37 6.58 0.47 -19.25
C LEU A 37 5.31 -0.38 -19.26
N LEU A 38 4.14 0.25 -19.08
CA LEU A 38 2.83 -0.44 -19.16
C LEU A 38 2.62 -1.05 -20.55
N LYS A 39 2.95 -0.32 -21.62
CA LYS A 39 2.87 -0.84 -22.99
C LYS A 39 3.83 -2.02 -23.21
N GLN A 40 5.06 -1.93 -22.70
CA GLN A 40 6.01 -3.04 -22.75
C GLN A 40 5.50 -4.27 -22.01
N MET A 41 4.79 -4.08 -20.88
CA MET A 41 4.14 -5.17 -20.16
C MET A 41 2.98 -5.78 -20.97
N ASP A 42 2.15 -4.97 -21.61
CA ASP A 42 1.07 -5.47 -22.50
C ASP A 42 1.65 -6.35 -23.62
N GLU A 43 2.70 -5.88 -24.30
CA GLU A 43 3.40 -6.62 -25.36
C GLU A 43 4.03 -7.92 -24.84
N TYR A 44 4.59 -7.90 -23.62
CA TYR A 44 5.12 -9.08 -22.96
C TYR A 44 4.02 -10.12 -22.69
N ILE A 45 2.90 -9.69 -22.10
CA ILE A 45 1.76 -10.54 -21.77
C ILE A 45 1.19 -11.18 -23.03
N GLU A 46 1.01 -10.40 -24.10
CA GLU A 46 0.51 -10.91 -25.38
C GLU A 46 1.46 -11.97 -25.96
N LYS A 47 2.78 -11.74 -25.91
CA LYS A 47 3.77 -12.66 -26.42
C LYS A 47 3.84 -13.98 -25.65
N VAL A 48 3.74 -13.93 -24.32
CA VAL A 48 3.91 -15.11 -23.45
C VAL A 48 2.61 -15.87 -23.24
N HIS A 49 1.52 -15.14 -22.98
CA HIS A 49 0.22 -15.71 -22.63
C HIS A 49 -0.77 -15.74 -23.79
N LYS A 50 -0.40 -15.19 -24.97
CA LYS A 50 -1.26 -15.12 -26.17
C LYS A 50 -2.61 -14.48 -25.90
N ARG A 51 -2.63 -13.53 -24.97
CA ARG A 51 -3.81 -12.82 -24.49
C ARG A 51 -3.55 -11.32 -24.59
N GLN A 52 -4.48 -10.60 -25.20
CA GLN A 52 -4.48 -9.15 -25.14
C GLN A 52 -5.04 -8.72 -23.78
N VAL A 53 -4.24 -7.96 -23.04
CA VAL A 53 -4.62 -7.37 -21.74
C VAL A 53 -4.34 -5.88 -21.83
N ASN A 54 -5.16 -5.08 -21.17
CA ASN A 54 -4.84 -3.69 -20.88
C ASN A 54 -4.36 -3.63 -19.43
N TYR A 55 -3.06 -3.86 -19.22
CA TYR A 55 -2.47 -4.02 -17.90
C TYR A 55 -2.65 -2.76 -17.04
N ASN A 56 -2.66 -1.57 -17.67
CA ASN A 56 -3.01 -0.33 -17.00
C ASN A 56 -4.42 -0.38 -16.41
N GLU A 57 -5.42 -0.75 -17.21
CA GLU A 57 -6.82 -0.78 -16.74
C GLU A 57 -7.05 -1.84 -15.66
N GLU A 58 -6.37 -2.99 -15.76
CA GLU A 58 -6.39 -4.00 -14.69
C GLU A 58 -5.77 -3.45 -13.40
N GLN A 59 -4.64 -2.74 -13.46
CA GLN A 59 -4.05 -2.08 -12.30
C GLN A 59 -4.97 -1.01 -11.71
N MET A 60 -5.65 -0.23 -12.55
CA MET A 60 -6.58 0.80 -12.07
C MET A 60 -7.79 0.21 -11.33
N LYS A 61 -8.19 -1.02 -11.65
CA LYS A 61 -9.29 -1.74 -10.99
C LYS A 61 -8.85 -2.60 -9.82
N ALA A 62 -7.55 -2.88 -9.70
CA ALA A 62 -7.03 -3.77 -8.68
C ALA A 62 -7.44 -3.30 -7.28
N PRO A 63 -7.94 -4.21 -6.43
CA PRO A 63 -8.25 -3.90 -5.04
C PRO A 63 -6.95 -3.65 -4.30
N ILE A 64 -6.89 -2.54 -3.57
CA ILE A 64 -5.79 -2.17 -2.71
C ILE A 64 -6.30 -2.25 -1.29
N LYS A 65 -5.57 -2.98 -0.46
CA LYS A 65 -5.93 -3.17 0.93
C LYS A 65 -5.52 -1.94 1.73
N VAL A 66 -6.45 -1.37 2.48
CA VAL A 66 -6.20 -0.34 3.47
C VAL A 66 -6.34 -0.97 4.83
N ALA A 67 -5.18 -1.21 5.46
CA ALA A 67 -5.08 -1.90 6.73
C ALA A 67 -5.04 -0.89 7.86
N ALA A 68 -5.80 -1.16 8.91
CA ALA A 68 -5.84 -0.41 10.15
C ALA A 68 -5.61 -1.38 11.31
N PHE A 69 -4.70 -1.04 12.23
CA PHE A 69 -4.49 -1.84 13.43
C PHE A 69 -4.16 -0.97 14.65
N ARG A 70 -4.41 -1.48 15.84
CA ARG A 70 -4.01 -0.85 17.12
C ARG A 70 -3.63 -1.91 18.15
N ASN A 71 -3.11 -1.47 19.29
CA ASN A 71 -2.73 -2.35 20.41
C ASN A 71 -1.87 -3.55 19.96
N ALA A 72 -0.94 -3.29 19.03
CA ALA A 72 -0.10 -4.29 18.43
C ALA A 72 1.30 -4.27 19.04
N THR A 73 1.93 -5.43 19.11
CA THR A 73 3.33 -5.61 19.52
C THR A 73 4.02 -6.54 18.55
N PHE A 74 5.32 -6.31 18.33
CA PHE A 74 6.14 -7.16 17.48
C PHE A 74 6.86 -8.18 18.34
N ILE A 75 6.62 -9.47 18.10
CA ILE A 75 7.29 -10.54 18.81
C ILE A 75 8.26 -11.22 17.87
N GLU A 76 9.51 -11.36 18.31
CA GLU A 76 10.50 -12.15 17.58
C GLU A 76 10.02 -13.60 17.43
N SER A 77 9.89 -14.02 16.19
CA SER A 77 9.55 -15.37 15.75
C SER A 77 10.81 -16.02 15.16
N PRO A 78 11.69 -16.59 16.00
CA PRO A 78 12.91 -17.22 15.50
C PRO A 78 12.58 -18.46 14.67
N VAL A 79 13.03 -18.49 13.42
CA VAL A 79 12.95 -19.74 12.62
C VAL A 79 13.78 -20.81 13.32
N LYS A 80 13.18 -21.98 13.56
CA LYS A 80 13.90 -23.12 14.12
C LYS A 80 15.02 -23.53 13.15
N GLN A 81 16.27 -23.19 13.49
CA GLN A 81 17.43 -23.67 12.75
C GLN A 81 17.54 -25.19 12.85
N SER A 82 17.78 -25.85 11.72
CA SER A 82 18.15 -27.26 11.65
C SER A 82 19.51 -27.50 12.29
N MET A 83 19.79 -28.76 12.65
CA MET A 83 21.07 -29.15 13.26
C MET A 83 22.27 -28.84 12.36
N VAL A 84 22.11 -28.97 11.04
CA VAL A 84 23.15 -28.65 10.04
C VAL A 84 23.42 -27.15 10.00
N GLU A 85 22.39 -26.31 10.06
CA GLU A 85 22.57 -24.85 10.06
C GLU A 85 23.25 -24.35 11.34
N ARG A 86 22.92 -24.94 12.48
CA ARG A 86 23.61 -24.67 13.75
C ARG A 86 25.08 -25.08 13.71
N LEU A 87 25.39 -26.23 13.11
CA LEU A 87 26.77 -26.71 12.94
C LEU A 87 27.57 -25.82 11.99
N LEU A 88 26.93 -25.29 10.95
CA LEU A 88 27.53 -24.35 10.00
C LEU A 88 27.60 -22.91 10.52
N LYS A 89 27.14 -22.65 11.76
CA LYS A 89 27.05 -21.30 12.36
C LYS A 89 26.40 -20.27 11.43
N LYS A 90 25.39 -20.69 10.66
CA LYS A 90 24.64 -19.75 9.84
C LYS A 90 23.94 -18.76 10.76
N GLU A 91 23.97 -17.48 10.38
CA GLU A 91 23.22 -16.44 11.07
C GLU A 91 21.74 -16.85 11.15
N GLN A 92 21.15 -16.62 12.32
CA GLN A 92 19.75 -16.89 12.53
C GLN A 92 18.94 -15.75 11.94
N ILE A 93 18.12 -16.06 10.95
CA ILE A 93 17.16 -15.09 10.42
C ILE A 93 16.07 -14.92 11.47
N VAL A 94 15.87 -13.68 11.90
CA VAL A 94 14.83 -13.29 12.85
C VAL A 94 13.69 -12.69 12.05
N TYR A 95 12.49 -13.22 12.25
CA TYR A 95 11.25 -12.62 11.78
C TYR A 95 10.47 -12.09 12.98
N TYR A 96 9.49 -11.24 12.73
CA TYR A 96 8.63 -10.64 13.71
C TYR A 96 7.18 -10.98 13.36
N ASP A 97 6.43 -11.49 14.32
CA ASP A 97 4.98 -11.63 14.16
C ASP A 97 4.30 -10.40 14.79
N LEU A 98 3.37 -9.80 14.06
CA LEU A 98 2.50 -8.75 14.60
C LEU A 98 1.45 -9.40 15.51
N GLN A 99 1.62 -9.23 16.82
CA GLN A 99 0.64 -9.68 17.79
C GLN A 99 -0.31 -8.54 18.15
N VAL A 100 -1.58 -8.73 17.84
CA VAL A 100 -2.68 -7.86 18.29
C VAL A 100 -3.39 -8.46 19.48
N THR A 101 -3.92 -7.60 20.36
CA THR A 101 -4.60 -8.04 21.59
C THR A 101 -5.95 -8.71 21.29
N SER A 102 -6.68 -8.22 20.28
CA SER A 102 -7.91 -8.80 19.75
C SER A 102 -7.92 -8.70 18.23
N TRP A 103 -8.62 -9.62 17.55
CA TRP A 103 -8.88 -9.48 16.12
C TRP A 103 -9.78 -8.27 15.79
N ASP A 104 -10.56 -7.79 16.77
CA ASP A 104 -11.31 -6.54 16.64
C ASP A 104 -10.39 -5.31 16.54
N ASP A 105 -9.11 -5.44 16.92
CA ASP A 105 -8.10 -4.38 16.78
C ASP A 105 -7.41 -4.41 15.41
N VAL A 106 -7.91 -5.20 14.45
CA VAL A 106 -7.48 -5.20 13.05
C VAL A 106 -8.69 -4.98 12.16
N ASN A 107 -8.62 -3.94 11.33
CA ASN A 107 -9.61 -3.64 10.31
C ASN A 107 -8.94 -3.58 8.93
N THR A 108 -9.68 -4.00 7.92
CA THR A 108 -9.22 -3.94 6.54
C THR A 108 -10.35 -3.49 5.65
N PHE A 109 -10.09 -2.50 4.82
CA PHE A 109 -11.01 -2.05 3.78
C PHE A 109 -10.32 -2.19 2.42
N GLU A 110 -11.08 -2.37 1.35
CA GLU A 110 -10.54 -2.45 0.00
C GLU A 110 -10.99 -1.26 -0.83
N TRP A 111 -10.02 -0.58 -1.44
CA TRP A 111 -10.24 0.50 -2.38
C TRP A 111 -9.63 0.16 -3.71
N SER A 112 -10.30 0.49 -4.83
CA SER A 112 -9.64 0.36 -6.12
C SER A 112 -8.44 1.33 -6.20
N PHE A 113 -7.39 0.94 -6.90
CA PHE A 113 -6.25 1.84 -7.13
C PHE A 113 -6.69 3.17 -7.76
N ARG A 114 -7.68 3.14 -8.67
CA ARG A 114 -8.29 4.34 -9.25
C ARG A 114 -8.86 5.26 -8.16
N PHE A 115 -9.62 4.70 -7.23
CA PHE A 115 -10.22 5.47 -6.14
C PHE A 115 -9.14 6.06 -5.23
N ILE A 116 -8.06 5.33 -4.92
CA ILE A 116 -6.94 5.89 -4.14
C ILE A 116 -6.31 7.11 -4.82
N VAL A 117 -6.11 7.05 -6.14
CA VAL A 117 -5.60 8.21 -6.91
C VAL A 117 -6.60 9.37 -6.85
N GLU A 118 -7.90 9.10 -6.83
CA GLU A 118 -8.96 10.10 -6.66
C GLU A 118 -8.94 10.72 -5.26
N VAL A 119 -8.82 9.91 -4.20
CA VAL A 119 -8.71 10.38 -2.80
C VAL A 119 -7.49 11.28 -2.64
N LYS A 120 -6.33 10.89 -3.18
CA LYS A 120 -5.14 11.74 -3.19
C LYS A 120 -5.44 13.11 -3.79
N LYS A 121 -6.03 13.15 -5.00
CA LYS A 121 -6.34 14.41 -5.70
C LYS A 121 -7.34 15.25 -4.92
N PHE A 122 -8.33 14.62 -4.28
CA PHE A 122 -9.27 15.29 -3.39
C PHE A 122 -8.54 15.94 -2.20
N VAL A 123 -7.70 15.18 -1.49
CA VAL A 123 -6.89 15.66 -0.35
C VAL A 123 -5.95 16.80 -0.76
N GLU A 124 -5.33 16.72 -1.94
CA GLU A 124 -4.51 17.79 -2.50
C GLU A 124 -5.31 19.07 -2.73
N LYS A 125 -6.52 18.95 -3.32
CA LYS A 125 -7.40 20.09 -3.62
C LYS A 125 -7.87 20.82 -2.37
N ILE A 126 -8.07 20.11 -1.27
CA ILE A 126 -8.52 20.70 0.01
C ILE A 126 -7.37 21.23 0.88
N GLY A 127 -6.13 21.21 0.37
CA GLY A 127 -4.96 21.81 1.04
C GLY A 127 -4.16 20.86 1.93
N LEU A 128 -4.47 19.56 1.95
CA LEU A 128 -3.77 18.55 2.74
C LEU A 128 -2.74 17.75 1.92
N GLY A 129 -2.47 18.14 0.68
CA GLY A 129 -1.59 17.41 -0.25
C GLY A 129 -0.18 17.15 0.27
N SER A 130 0.43 18.11 0.98
CA SER A 130 1.77 17.94 1.56
C SER A 130 1.81 16.91 2.70
N LYS A 131 0.66 16.60 3.29
CA LYS A 131 0.53 15.64 4.41
C LYS A 131 0.08 14.26 3.95
N TRP A 132 -0.45 14.13 2.73
CA TRP A 132 -1.08 12.90 2.23
C TRP A 132 -0.23 11.65 2.41
N SER A 133 1.03 11.67 1.92
CA SER A 133 1.93 10.51 2.02
C SER A 133 2.31 10.12 3.45
N ILE A 134 2.13 11.04 4.41
CA ILE A 134 2.33 10.77 5.84
C ILE A 134 1.04 10.23 6.45
N LEU A 135 -0.12 10.79 6.06
CA LEU A 135 -1.45 10.40 6.54
C LEU A 135 -1.83 8.97 6.13
N LEU A 136 -1.49 8.60 4.89
CA LEU A 136 -1.68 7.25 4.35
C LEU A 136 -0.38 6.75 3.72
N PRO A 137 0.55 6.24 4.54
CA PRO A 137 1.75 5.59 4.07
C PRO A 137 1.41 4.39 3.18
N VAL A 138 2.25 4.15 2.18
CA VAL A 138 2.13 3.01 1.28
C VAL A 138 3.22 2.00 1.59
N ALA A 139 2.83 0.74 1.67
CA ALA A 139 3.72 -0.41 1.72
C ALA A 139 3.41 -1.36 0.56
N MET A 140 4.34 -2.29 0.35
CA MET A 140 4.12 -3.45 -0.48
C MET A 140 4.51 -4.70 0.28
N LYS A 141 3.73 -5.77 0.09
CA LYS A 141 3.91 -7.07 0.74
C LYS A 141 3.79 -7.03 2.26
N MET A 142 3.14 -5.99 2.79
CA MET A 142 2.91 -5.87 4.21
C MET A 142 1.50 -6.31 4.55
N SER A 143 1.39 -7.58 4.91
CA SER A 143 0.20 -8.11 5.56
C SER A 143 0.41 -8.11 7.07
N PRO A 144 -0.55 -7.62 7.88
CA PRO A 144 -0.43 -7.68 9.33
C PRO A 144 -0.53 -9.11 9.90
N VAL A 145 -0.78 -10.11 9.04
CA VAL A 145 -0.87 -11.53 9.43
C VAL A 145 0.32 -12.37 8.96
N ASP A 146 1.22 -11.80 8.16
CA ASP A 146 2.41 -12.50 7.69
C ASP A 146 3.59 -12.23 8.63
N SER A 147 4.55 -13.15 8.68
CA SER A 147 5.80 -12.93 9.41
C SER A 147 6.61 -11.85 8.71
N LEU A 148 6.95 -10.81 9.48
CA LEU A 148 7.63 -9.62 9.01
C LEU A 148 9.14 -9.80 9.15
N ASP A 149 9.91 -9.26 8.21
CA ASP A 149 11.32 -9.03 8.45
C ASP A 149 11.53 -7.82 9.38
N LYS A 150 12.81 -7.57 9.71
CA LYS A 150 13.17 -6.47 10.61
C LYS A 150 12.82 -5.10 10.02
N GLU A 151 13.03 -4.90 8.72
CA GLU A 151 12.78 -3.62 8.05
C GLU A 151 11.27 -3.33 8.00
N GLU A 152 10.46 -4.36 7.73
CA GLU A 152 8.99 -4.29 7.73
C GLU A 152 8.45 -3.96 9.13
N ALA A 153 8.96 -4.63 10.17
CA ALA A 153 8.59 -4.32 11.56
C ALA A 153 9.00 -2.91 11.99
N GLU A 154 10.21 -2.47 11.63
CA GLU A 154 10.68 -1.09 11.88
C GLU A 154 9.82 -0.07 11.16
N TRP A 155 9.43 -0.33 9.91
CA TRP A 155 8.56 0.56 9.13
C TRP A 155 7.16 0.69 9.74
N LEU A 156 6.55 -0.41 10.20
CA LEU A 156 5.24 -0.36 10.87
C LEU A 156 5.29 0.44 12.17
N ASN A 157 6.42 0.41 12.89
CA ASN A 157 6.64 1.26 14.07
C ASN A 157 6.76 2.76 13.75
N LEU A 158 7.01 3.11 12.48
CA LEU A 158 7.10 4.50 12.01
C LEU A 158 5.78 5.04 11.45
N LEU A 159 4.70 4.25 11.48
CA LEU A 159 3.38 4.73 11.08
C LEU A 159 2.94 5.93 11.94
N PRO A 160 2.23 6.91 11.35
CA PRO A 160 1.90 8.16 12.02
C PRO A 160 1.02 7.94 13.26
N ASP A 161 1.16 8.84 14.23
CA ASP A 161 0.27 8.87 15.40
C ASP A 161 -1.17 9.14 14.93
N PRO A 162 -2.14 8.26 15.25
CA PRO A 162 -3.54 8.43 14.87
C PRO A 162 -4.12 9.79 15.30
N LYS A 163 -3.71 10.32 16.46
CA LYS A 163 -4.17 11.64 16.94
C LYS A 163 -3.67 12.77 16.06
N TRP A 164 -2.45 12.66 15.54
CA TRP A 164 -1.91 13.63 14.59
C TRP A 164 -2.67 13.57 13.27
N CYS A 165 -2.96 12.37 12.76
CA CYS A 165 -3.74 12.20 11.52
C CYS A 165 -5.14 12.81 11.65
N LEU A 166 -5.83 12.52 12.75
CA LEU A 166 -7.14 13.08 13.04
C LEU A 166 -7.09 14.62 13.15
N ALA A 167 -6.10 15.16 13.85
CA ALA A 167 -5.91 16.60 13.97
C ALA A 167 -5.70 17.25 12.59
N ALA A 168 -4.90 16.63 11.71
CA ALA A 168 -4.68 17.13 10.35
C ALA A 168 -5.97 17.15 9.51
N PHE A 169 -6.84 16.15 9.64
CA PHE A 169 -8.15 16.17 8.98
C PHE A 169 -9.07 17.25 9.55
N ASN A 170 -9.01 17.49 10.86
CA ASN A 170 -9.79 18.51 11.55
C ASN A 170 -9.29 19.94 11.29
N GLU A 171 -8.15 20.15 10.61
CA GLU A 171 -7.74 21.47 10.11
C GLU A 171 -8.67 21.98 8.98
N VAL A 172 -9.43 21.07 8.36
CA VAL A 172 -10.38 21.39 7.29
C VAL A 172 -11.80 21.27 7.87
N ASP A 173 -12.32 22.37 8.42
CA ASP A 173 -13.61 22.43 9.13
C ASP A 173 -14.82 21.85 8.36
N VAL A 174 -14.77 21.85 7.02
CA VAL A 174 -15.85 21.39 6.14
C VAL A 174 -15.51 20.11 5.37
N LEU A 175 -14.50 19.35 5.81
CA LEU A 175 -13.97 18.18 5.12
C LEU A 175 -15.06 17.19 4.68
N GLU A 176 -15.90 16.74 5.63
CA GLU A 176 -16.97 15.77 5.35
C GLU A 176 -18.00 16.32 4.36
N GLY A 177 -18.33 17.62 4.47
CA GLY A 177 -19.21 18.28 3.52
C GLY A 177 -18.63 18.35 2.11
N LEU A 178 -17.33 18.61 1.98
CA LEU A 178 -16.62 18.60 0.69
C LEU A 178 -16.52 17.20 0.11
N ALA A 179 -16.28 16.18 0.94
CA ALA A 179 -16.24 14.78 0.53
C ALA A 179 -17.60 14.33 -0.01
N LYS A 180 -18.69 14.66 0.70
CA LYS A 180 -20.07 14.37 0.29
C LYS A 180 -20.48 15.06 -1.01
N GLN A 181 -19.99 16.26 -1.26
CA GLN A 181 -20.20 16.95 -2.55
C GLN A 181 -19.40 16.31 -3.70
N HIS A 182 -18.33 15.58 -3.40
CA HIS A 182 -17.50 14.91 -4.39
C HIS A 182 -18.14 13.59 -4.85
N SER A 183 -18.38 12.67 -3.91
CA SER A 183 -19.07 11.39 -4.14
C SER A 183 -19.43 10.74 -2.80
N GLU A 184 -20.39 9.81 -2.81
CA GLU A 184 -20.72 9.03 -1.60
C GLU A 184 -19.52 8.17 -1.16
N GLU A 185 -18.81 7.56 -2.12
CA GLU A 185 -17.61 6.75 -1.85
C GLU A 185 -16.50 7.58 -1.17
N MET A 186 -16.28 8.84 -1.59
CA MET A 186 -15.34 9.76 -0.94
C MET A 186 -15.77 10.09 0.49
N HIS A 187 -17.06 10.32 0.70
CA HIS A 187 -17.62 10.60 2.01
C HIS A 187 -17.43 9.42 2.97
N GLU A 188 -17.77 8.21 2.54
CA GLU A 188 -17.56 6.97 3.30
C GLU A 188 -16.07 6.76 3.62
N CYS A 189 -15.18 6.99 2.65
CA CYS A 189 -13.72 6.91 2.84
C CYS A 189 -13.23 7.86 3.95
N ILE A 190 -13.64 9.13 3.91
CA ILE A 190 -13.25 10.13 4.89
C ILE A 190 -13.81 9.79 6.28
N ILE A 191 -15.07 9.35 6.37
CA ILE A 191 -15.66 8.90 7.64
C ILE A 191 -14.86 7.73 8.20
N TRP A 192 -14.61 6.70 7.39
CA TRP A 192 -13.90 5.51 7.81
C TRP A 192 -12.49 5.83 8.36
N LEU A 193 -11.74 6.71 7.68
CA LEU A 193 -10.43 7.16 8.15
C LEU A 193 -10.50 7.90 9.49
N LYS A 194 -11.47 8.80 9.66
CA LYS A 194 -11.67 9.52 10.93
C LYS A 194 -12.02 8.55 12.05
N GLU A 195 -12.94 7.62 11.83
CA GLU A 195 -13.32 6.59 12.80
C GLU A 195 -12.13 5.72 13.22
N GLN A 196 -11.28 5.31 12.25
CA GLN A 196 -10.07 4.55 12.56
C GLN A 196 -9.11 5.39 13.43
N TRP A 197 -8.85 6.64 13.08
CA TRP A 197 -7.93 7.46 13.86
C TRP A 197 -8.47 7.86 15.24
N GLU A 198 -9.77 8.13 15.36
CA GLU A 198 -10.46 8.33 16.64
C GLU A 198 -10.38 7.07 17.52
N GLY A 199 -10.49 5.90 16.90
CA GLY A 199 -10.30 4.60 17.56
C GLY A 199 -8.84 4.29 17.92
N GLY A 200 -7.88 5.14 17.56
CA GLY A 200 -6.46 4.95 17.84
C GLY A 200 -5.77 3.95 16.92
N TYR A 201 -6.32 3.71 15.73
CA TYR A 201 -5.72 2.82 14.73
C TYR A 201 -4.66 3.53 13.90
N GLN A 202 -3.50 2.88 13.72
CA GLN A 202 -2.53 3.23 12.70
C GLN A 202 -3.00 2.64 11.37
N VAL A 203 -2.89 3.42 10.29
CA VAL A 203 -3.46 3.08 8.98
C VAL A 203 -2.39 3.16 7.90
N TYR A 204 -2.38 2.20 6.99
CA TYR A 204 -1.53 2.19 5.80
C TYR A 204 -2.21 1.49 4.62
N MET A 205 -1.67 1.69 3.41
CA MET A 205 -2.15 0.99 2.21
C MET A 205 -1.13 -0.06 1.77
N ASP A 206 -1.59 -1.28 1.49
CA ASP A 206 -0.77 -2.36 0.93
C ASP A 206 -1.09 -2.56 -0.55
N PHE A 207 -0.09 -2.30 -1.40
CA PHE A 207 -0.22 -2.37 -2.85
C PHE A 207 0.21 -3.74 -3.43
N SER A 208 0.37 -4.77 -2.59
CA SER A 208 0.73 -6.14 -3.01
C SER A 208 -0.05 -6.64 -4.22
N GLU A 209 -1.36 -6.38 -4.27
CA GLU A 209 -2.27 -6.86 -5.33
C GLU A 209 -1.92 -6.31 -6.72
N LEU A 210 -1.26 -5.15 -6.83
CA LEU A 210 -0.78 -4.62 -8.11
C LEU A 210 0.28 -5.52 -8.76
N ARG A 211 0.94 -6.37 -7.97
CA ARG A 211 1.92 -7.35 -8.44
C ARG A 211 1.26 -8.64 -8.91
N PHE A 212 0.11 -8.99 -8.33
CA PHE A 212 -0.55 -10.29 -8.49
C PHE A 212 -1.73 -10.29 -9.43
N ILE A 213 -1.93 -9.22 -10.22
CA ILE A 213 -2.92 -9.21 -11.32
C ILE A 213 -2.72 -10.50 -12.12
N GLN A 214 -3.65 -11.44 -11.91
CA GLN A 214 -3.54 -12.81 -12.39
C GLN A 214 -3.69 -12.76 -13.91
N ILE A 215 -2.55 -12.90 -14.60
CA ILE A 215 -2.46 -12.96 -16.06
C ILE A 215 -2.56 -14.42 -16.50
#